data_AF-A0A9X2AEN8-F1
#
_entry.id   AF-A0A9X2AEN8-F1
#
_cell.length_a   1.000
_cell.length_b   1.000
_cell.length_c   1.000
_cell.angle_alpha   90.00
_cell.angle_beta   90.00
_cell.angle_gamma   90.00
#
_symmetry.space_group_name_H-M   'P 1'
#
loop_
_entity.id
_entity.type
_entity.pdbx_description
1 polymer ?
#
loop_
_entity_poly.entity_id
_entity_poly.type
_entity_poly.pdbx_seq_one_letter_code
_entity_poly.pdbx_strand_id
1 'polypeptide(L)' 'MSREASYRERLEAVQKQVEVAQKQGLEQGMEKARIELIQHMLVKKLLPEEIANLTDIPLEDIKKIAESIH' A
#
# COMPACT_ATOMS: atom_id res chain seq x y z
N MET A 1 16.68 -36.37 12.50
CA MET A 1 15.49 -35.84 11.78
C MET A 1 15.28 -36.64 10.51
N SER A 2 14.04 -36.99 10.17
CA SER A 2 13.72 -37.70 8.92
C SER A 2 13.77 -36.74 7.72
N ARG A 3 14.02 -37.27 6.51
CA ARG A 3 13.96 -36.49 5.25
C ARG A 3 12.61 -35.78 5.09
N GLU A 4 11.53 -36.42 5.54
CA GLU A 4 10.17 -35.88 5.48
C GLU A 4 9.97 -34.70 6.41
N ALA A 5 10.52 -34.73 7.62
CA ALA A 5 10.44 -33.62 8.57
C ALA A 5 11.16 -32.37 8.02
N SER A 6 12.37 -32.55 7.49
CA SER A 6 13.13 -31.44 6.89
C SER A 6 12.46 -30.86 5.65
N TYR A 7 11.77 -31.70 4.86
CA TYR A 7 11.00 -31.22 3.71
C TYR A 7 9.78 -30.39 4.12
N ARG A 8 9.05 -30.82 5.15
CA ARG A 8 7.90 -30.06 5.70
C ARG A 8 8.32 -28.71 6.25
N GLU A 9 9.41 -28.66 7.03
CA GLU A 9 9.94 -27.40 7.57
C GLU A 9 10.30 -26.40 6.46
N ARG A 10 10.89 -26.87 5.35
CA ARG A 10 11.21 -26.01 4.20
C ARG A 10 9.95 -25.48 3.51
N LEU A 11 8.92 -26.31 3.34
CA LEU A 11 7.66 -25.89 2.75
C LEU A 11 6.97 -24.82 3.61
N GLU A 12 6.93 -25.01 4.93
CA GLU A 12 6.37 -24.02 5.86
C GLU A 12 7.15 -22.70 5.82
N ALA A 13 8.48 -22.76 5.73
CA ALA A 13 9.31 -21.57 5.60
C ALA A 13 9.02 -20.81 4.29
N VAL A 14 8.88 -21.53 3.17
CA VAL A 14 8.50 -20.92 1.87
C VAL A 14 7.10 -20.33 1.93
N GLN A 15 6.12 -21.03 2.51
CA GLN A 15 4.76 -20.51 2.65
C GLN A 15 4.73 -19.20 3.44
N LYS A 16 5.44 -19.12 4.57
CA LYS A 16 5.56 -17.88 5.36
C LYS A 16 6.19 -16.74 4.55
N GLN A 17 7.22 -17.03 3.76
CA GLN A 17 7.83 -16.00 2.91
C GLN A 17 6.86 -15.49 1.83
N VAL A 18 6.08 -16.40 1.24
CA VAL A 18 5.04 -16.04 0.26
C VAL A 18 3.96 -15.18 0.90
N GLU A 19 3.46 -15.54 2.09
CA GLU A 19 2.47 -14.75 2.81
C GLU A 19 2.97 -13.33 3.13
N VAL A 20 4.21 -13.21 3.60
CA VAL A 20 4.83 -11.90 3.87
C VAL A 20 4.94 -11.09 2.58
N ALA A 21 5.42 -11.69 1.50
CA ALA A 21 5.55 -11.03 0.21
C ALA A 21 4.20 -10.57 -0.35
N GLN A 22 3.15 -11.40 -0.22
CA GLN A 22 1.79 -11.05 -0.63
C GLN A 22 1.25 -9.87 0.17
N LYS A 23 1.42 -9.89 1.49
CA LYS A 23 0.98 -8.80 2.37
C LYS A 23 1.68 -7.49 2.01
N GLN A 24 3.00 -7.51 1.83
CA GLN A 24 3.78 -6.34 1.43
C GLN A 24 3.36 -5.82 0.05
N GLY A 25 3.15 -6.71 -0.91
CA GLY A 25 2.69 -6.34 -2.25
C GLY A 25 1.32 -5.68 -2.23
N LEU A 26 0.40 -6.19 -1.41
CA LEU A 26 -0.93 -5.60 -1.22
C LEU A 26 -0.83 -4.22 -0.58
N GLU A 27 -0.09 -4.08 0.51
CA GLU A 27 0.11 -2.79 1.19
C GLU A 27 0.71 -1.74 0.25
N GLN A 28 1.74 -2.09 -0.51
CA GLN A 28 2.34 -1.20 -1.51
C GLN A 28 1.38 -0.85 -2.64
N GLY A 29 0.57 -1.81 -3.11
CA GLY A 29 -0.42 -1.58 -4.15
C GLY A 29 -1.52 -0.63 -3.70
N MET A 30 -2.02 -0.81 -2.48
CA MET A 30 -3.02 0.08 -1.87
C MET A 30 -2.49 1.49 -1.68
N GLU A 31 -1.24 1.63 -1.21
CA GLU A 31 -0.61 2.94 -1.03
C GLU A 31 -0.42 3.66 -2.37
N LYS A 32 0.05 2.95 -3.41
CA LYS A 32 0.16 3.53 -4.76
C LYS A 32 -1.19 3.99 -5.29
N ALA A 33 -2.22 3.15 -5.19
CA ALA A 33 -3.56 3.50 -5.64
C ALA A 33 -4.13 4.71 -4.87
N ARG A 34 -3.83 4.80 -3.56
CA ARG A 34 -4.19 5.96 -2.73
C ARG A 34 -3.53 7.24 -3.26
N ILE A 35 -2.24 7.21 -3.52
CA ILE A 35 -1.49 8.37 -4.04
C ILE A 35 -2.02 8.77 -5.42
N GLU A 36 -2.22 7.81 -6.33
CA GLU A 36 -2.76 8.06 -7.66
C GLU A 36 -4.16 8.70 -7.61
N LEU A 37 -5.03 8.23 -6.72
CA LEU A 37 -6.35 8.81 -6.52
C LEU A 37 -6.27 10.29 -6.12
N ILE A 38 -5.43 10.61 -5.13
CA ILE A 38 -5.22 11.98 -4.66
C ILE A 38 -4.67 12.85 -5.79
N GLN A 39 -3.65 12.37 -6.51
CA GLN A 39 -3.08 13.08 -7.65
C GLN A 39 -4.14 13.38 -8.71
N HIS A 40 -4.99 12.40 -9.06
CA HIS A 40 -6.08 12.60 -10.00
C HIS A 40 -7.11 13.63 -9.53
N MET A 41 -7.43 13.68 -8.23
CA MET A 41 -8.34 14.68 -7.67
C MET A 41 -7.72 16.08 -7.68
N LEU A 42 -6.44 16.21 -7.34
CA LEU A 42 -5.71 17.47 -7.38
C LEU A 42 -5.60 18.02 -8.82
N VAL A 43 -5.33 17.15 -9.80
CA VAL A 43 -5.33 17.53 -11.24
C VAL A 43 -6.72 18.03 -11.69
N LYS A 44 -7.79 17.49 -11.11
CA LYS A 44 -9.17 17.98 -11.30
C LYS A 44 -9.49 19.26 -10.53
N LYS A 45 -8.50 19.90 -9.90
CA LYS A 45 -8.60 21.15 -9.15
C LYS A 45 -9.44 21.07 -7.87
N LEU A 46 -9.61 19.89 -7.30
CA LEU A 46 -10.16 19.78 -5.94
C LEU A 46 -9.13 20.28 -4.94
N LEU A 47 -9.60 20.98 -3.90
CA LEU A 47 -8.74 21.44 -2.82
C LEU A 47 -8.37 20.27 -1.88
N PRO A 48 -7.18 20.28 -1.26
CA PRO A 48 -6.79 19.26 -0.28
C PRO A 48 -7.83 19.02 0.82
N GLU A 49 -8.46 20.09 1.29
CA GLU A 49 -9.53 20.04 2.31
C GLU A 49 -10.79 19.34 1.79
N GLU A 50 -11.14 19.54 0.52
CA GLU A 50 -12.28 18.85 -0.11
C GLU A 50 -11.98 17.36 -0.30
N ILE A 51 -10.76 17.02 -0.72
CA ILE A 51 -10.31 15.63 -0.87
C ILE A 51 -10.36 14.92 0.48
N ALA A 52 -9.89 15.55 1.56
CA ALA A 52 -9.94 15.00 2.92
C ALA A 52 -11.37 14.83 3.46
N ASN A 53 -12.34 15.58 2.94
CA ASN A 53 -13.75 15.41 3.29
C ASN A 53 -14.43 14.31 2.47
N LEU A 54 -14.00 14.12 1.22
CA LEU A 54 -14.53 13.11 0.30
C LEU A 54 -13.89 11.72 0.50
N THR A 55 -12.76 11.67 1.17
CA THR A 55 -11.97 10.46 1.40
C THR A 55 -11.61 10.36 2.88
N ASP A 56 -11.48 9.16 3.43
CA ASP A 56 -11.00 8.97 4.80
C ASP A 56 -9.47 9.12 4.91
N ILE A 57 -8.88 10.03 4.13
CA ILE A 57 -7.43 10.24 4.05
C ILE A 57 -7.10 11.52 4.82
N PRO A 58 -6.10 11.49 5.74
CA PRO A 58 -5.69 12.66 6.47
C PRO A 58 -5.27 13.82 5.57
N LEU A 59 -5.72 15.04 5.90
CA LEU A 59 -5.37 16.27 5.18
C LEU A 59 -3.85 16.46 5.06
N GLU A 60 -3.10 16.09 6.09
CA GLU A 60 -1.64 16.21 6.10
C GLU A 60 -0.98 15.35 5.01
N ASP A 61 -1.47 14.13 4.79
CA ASP A 61 -0.94 13.22 3.77
C ASP A 61 -1.26 13.72 2.36
N ILE A 62 -2.47 14.25 2.17
CA ILE A 62 -2.87 14.88 0.90
C ILE A 62 -1.98 16.08 0.58
N LYS A 63 -1.67 16.91 1.59
CA LYS A 63 -0.77 18.08 1.42
C LYS A 63 0.64 17.68 1.04
N LYS A 64 1.21 16.65 1.69
CA LYS A 64 2.53 16.10 1.31
C LYS A 64 2.56 15.63 -0.15
N ILE A 65 1.49 14.98 -0.61
CA ILE A 65 1.38 14.54 -2.00
C ILE A 65 1.24 15.74 -2.94
N ALA A 66 0.44 16.75 -2.61
CA ALA A 66 0.30 17.96 -3.40
C ALA A 66 1.64 18.72 -3.58
N GLU A 67 2.47 18.75 -2.53
CA GLU A 67 3.82 19.33 -2.57
C GLU A 67 4.77 18.57 -3.51
N SER A 68 4.58 17.26 -3.69
CA SER A 68 5.40 16.43 -4.60
C SER A 68 5.03 16.53 -6.08
N ILE A 69 3.91 17.19 -6.42
CA ILE A 69 3.42 17.37 -7.80
C ILE A 69 3.93 18.69 -8.40
N HIS A 70 4.39 19.63 -7.55
CA HIS A 70 5.02 20.90 -7.97
C HIS A 70 6.51 20.72 -8.25
#